data_AF-A0AA85B3B1-F1
#
_entry.id   AF-A0AA85B3B1-F1
#
_cell.length_a   1.000
_cell.length_b   1.000
_cell.length_c   1.000
_cell.angle_alpha   90.00
_cell.angle_beta   90.00
_cell.angle_gamma   90.00
#
_symmetry.space_group_name_H-M   'P 1'
#
loop_
_entity.id
_entity.type
_entity.pdbx_description
1 polymer ?
#
loop_
_entity_poly.entity_id
_entity_poly.type
_entity_poly.pdbx_seq_one_letter_code
_entity_poly.pdbx_strand_id
1 'polypeptide(L)'
;MLHVQGDLCDTKRTSLANRLQSTVVAAQSDIETQDEAWDGLLIRQVEFNMIACSFCGLAQRIVPQHRISLSLHGISSDLNNRVPDCFSADRFTEALLSACRMYVEDCSRRNLITSNISILVVVGKNEKNIYDQRALIGCLLLKNPKVNVLYHSFDYLKTGLKLDVNSRLFVDNQEVAVVYFRTGYTPDAFPDDETWDVKYELERSSSYLNILSTFAHQYTLDEEMGISDSTEIQYVINDCLLRPDNYVLKPQREGGGNNYFGEELVQKLKSIMNHSERKLYVLMERIQPYIFENSILNSTSASGELNVKKMVTELGIFGAILACKDEIFLNEFSGHLLRSKPLESNEGGIVAGYGCLDSPFLV
;
A
#
# COMPACT_ATOMS: atom_id res chain seq x y z
N MET A 1 -3.05 8.99 6.89
CA MET A 1 -2.17 10.09 7.32
C MET A 1 -2.84 10.83 8.47
N LEU A 2 -2.06 11.28 9.45
CA LEU A 2 -2.59 12.03 10.59
C LEU A 2 -2.89 13.47 10.16
N HIS A 3 -4.17 13.83 10.14
CA HIS A 3 -4.69 15.13 9.70
C HIS A 3 -4.88 16.06 10.89
N VAL A 4 -4.35 17.27 10.81
CA VAL A 4 -4.54 18.34 11.80
C VAL A 4 -5.73 19.20 11.40
N GLN A 5 -6.77 19.26 12.23
CA GLN A 5 -7.93 20.11 11.98
C GLN A 5 -7.54 21.59 11.90
N GLY A 6 -8.14 22.31 10.96
CA GLY A 6 -7.82 23.72 10.70
C GLY A 6 -8.20 24.68 11.83
N ASP A 7 -9.26 24.37 12.57
CA ASP A 7 -9.84 25.17 13.65
C ASP A 7 -9.26 24.86 15.04
N LEU A 8 -8.21 24.03 15.10
CA LEU A 8 -7.56 23.69 16.36
C LEU A 8 -6.94 24.92 17.03
N CYS A 9 -7.33 25.21 18.27
CA CYS A 9 -6.83 26.36 19.02
C CYS A 9 -5.33 26.23 19.35
N ASP A 10 -4.64 27.36 19.49
CA ASP A 10 -3.19 27.40 19.71
C ASP A 10 -2.75 26.60 20.93
N THR A 11 -3.51 26.66 22.03
CA THR A 11 -3.21 25.89 23.24
C THR A 11 -3.21 24.38 22.98
N LYS A 12 -4.18 23.85 22.24
CA LYS A 12 -4.22 22.43 21.85
C LYS A 12 -3.09 22.09 20.88
N ARG A 13 -2.82 22.94 19.88
CA ARG A 13 -1.68 22.76 18.94
C ARG A 13 -0.35 22.66 19.69
N THR A 14 -0.08 23.57 20.62
CA THR A 14 1.15 23.57 21.42
C THR A 14 1.23 22.34 22.32
N SER A 15 0.12 21.93 22.95
CA SER A 15 0.10 20.72 23.78
C SER A 15 0.46 19.47 22.98
N LEU A 16 -0.15 19.27 21.81
CA LEU A 16 0.16 18.15 20.92
C LEU A 16 1.61 18.21 20.42
N ALA A 17 2.09 19.39 20.02
CA ALA A 17 3.45 19.59 19.57
C ALA A 17 4.49 19.25 20.65
N ASN A 18 4.22 19.61 21.91
CA ASN A 18 5.08 19.28 23.04
C ASN A 18 5.11 17.77 23.31
N ARG A 19 3.95 17.10 23.26
CA ARG A 19 3.85 15.64 23.48
C ARG A 19 4.60 14.85 22.41
N LEU A 20 4.47 15.28 21.16
CA LEU A 20 5.06 14.63 19.98
C LEU A 20 6.43 15.22 19.60
N GLN A 21 7.04 16.02 20.47
CA GLN A 21 8.27 16.76 20.17
C GLN A 21 9.46 15.84 19.86
N SER A 22 9.58 14.74 20.60
CA SER A 22 10.60 13.71 20.35
C SER A 22 10.17 12.38 20.94
N THR A 23 10.76 11.27 20.46
CA THR A 23 10.51 9.94 21.02
C THR A 23 10.89 9.86 22.50
N VAL A 24 11.91 10.61 22.97
CA VAL A 24 12.31 10.63 24.38
C VAL A 24 11.22 11.28 25.25
N VAL A 25 10.69 12.43 24.81
CA VAL A 25 9.61 13.12 25.53
C VAL A 25 8.33 12.27 25.51
N ALA A 26 7.99 11.70 24.35
CA ALA A 26 6.88 10.78 24.16
C ALA A 26 7.00 9.50 25.01
N ALA A 27 8.22 9.00 25.22
CA ALA A 27 8.45 7.83 26.06
C ALA A 27 8.27 8.12 27.56
N GLN A 28 8.42 9.39 27.97
CA GLN A 28 8.20 9.83 29.35
C GLN A 28 6.73 10.10 29.67
N SER A 29 5.86 10.27 28.66
CA SER A 29 4.42 10.39 28.87
C SER A 29 3.77 9.01 29.05
N ASP A 30 2.73 8.96 29.87
CA ASP A 30 1.82 7.82 29.91
C ASP A 30 1.07 7.68 28.58
N ILE A 31 0.67 6.45 28.25
CA ILE A 31 -0.20 6.21 27.09
C ILE A 31 -1.58 6.75 27.44
N GLU A 32 -2.02 7.78 26.71
CA GLU A 32 -3.34 8.35 26.92
C GLU A 32 -4.39 7.63 26.07
N THR A 33 -5.34 7.00 26.76
CA THR A 33 -6.44 6.24 26.16
C THR A 33 -7.73 7.02 26.01
N GLN A 34 -7.75 8.30 26.41
CA GLN A 34 -8.90 9.18 26.28
C GLN A 34 -8.90 9.88 24.93
N ASP A 35 -10.00 9.77 24.18
CA ASP A 35 -10.13 10.35 22.84
C ASP A 35 -9.94 11.88 22.85
N GLU A 36 -10.38 12.57 23.91
CA GLU A 36 -10.27 14.03 24.05
C GLU A 36 -8.81 14.53 24.07
N ALA A 37 -7.86 13.68 24.51
CA ALA A 37 -6.44 14.01 24.55
C ALA A 37 -5.82 14.23 23.17
N TRP A 38 -6.50 13.73 22.13
CA TRP A 38 -6.06 13.78 20.73
C TRP A 38 -7.02 14.55 19.83
N ASP A 39 -8.02 15.23 20.42
CA ASP A 39 -8.93 16.14 19.72
C ASP A 39 -8.17 17.07 18.76
N GLY A 40 -8.58 17.10 17.49
CA GLY A 40 -7.90 17.87 16.45
C GLY A 40 -6.97 17.05 15.57
N LEU A 41 -6.67 15.80 15.93
CA LEU A 41 -5.90 14.86 15.11
C LEU A 41 -6.78 13.71 14.64
N LEU A 42 -6.92 13.57 13.31
CA LEU A 42 -7.77 12.55 12.70
C LEU A 42 -6.99 11.68 11.74
N ILE A 43 -7.23 10.37 11.74
CA ILE A 43 -6.69 9.51 10.68
C ILE A 43 -7.54 9.70 9.42
N ARG A 44 -6.94 10.21 8.35
CA ARG A 44 -7.56 10.30 7.02
C ARG A 44 -6.92 9.29 6.06
N GLN A 45 -7.76 8.54 5.35
CA GLN A 45 -7.31 7.61 4.32
C GLN A 45 -6.77 8.39 3.12
N VAL A 46 -5.57 8.03 2.67
CA VAL A 46 -4.93 8.64 1.48
C VAL A 46 -5.33 7.91 0.21
N GLU A 47 -5.33 6.58 0.28
CA GLU A 47 -5.56 5.63 -0.82
C GLU A 47 -5.88 4.25 -0.25
N PHE A 48 -6.38 3.35 -1.09
CA PHE A 48 -6.58 1.93 -0.76
C PHE A 48 -5.92 1.07 -1.85
N ASN A 49 -4.78 0.48 -1.52
CA ASN A 49 -3.97 -0.31 -2.46
C ASN A 49 -4.45 -1.77 -2.50
N MET A 50 -4.76 -2.30 -3.69
CA MET A 50 -5.29 -3.66 -3.86
C MET A 50 -4.42 -4.59 -4.72
N ILE A 51 -3.37 -4.05 -5.33
CA ILE A 51 -2.43 -4.80 -6.16
C ILE A 51 -1.00 -4.44 -5.79
N ALA A 52 -0.13 -5.46 -5.75
CA ALA A 52 1.31 -5.29 -5.56
C ALA A 52 1.71 -4.41 -4.36
N CYS A 53 0.92 -4.43 -3.27
CA CYS A 53 1.21 -3.72 -2.03
C CYS A 53 2.62 -4.06 -1.55
N SER A 54 3.47 -3.04 -1.48
CA SER A 54 4.89 -3.21 -1.16
C SER A 54 5.14 -3.18 0.35
N PHE A 55 6.32 -3.66 0.74
CA PHE A 55 6.90 -3.55 2.08
C PHE A 55 6.32 -4.48 3.14
N CYS A 56 5.42 -5.40 2.82
CA CYS A 56 4.96 -6.40 3.80
C CYS A 56 6.13 -7.27 4.34
N GLY A 57 7.18 -7.50 3.54
CA GLY A 57 8.38 -8.22 3.98
C GLY A 57 9.32 -7.36 4.82
N LEU A 58 9.54 -6.10 4.41
CA LEU A 58 10.48 -5.20 5.10
C LEU A 58 9.88 -4.53 6.35
N ALA A 59 8.57 -4.24 6.38
CA ALA A 59 7.91 -3.59 7.51
C ALA A 59 8.03 -4.42 8.80
N GLN A 60 7.90 -5.74 8.70
CA GLN A 60 8.14 -6.64 9.83
C GLN A 60 9.60 -6.60 10.32
N ARG A 61 10.56 -6.38 9.42
CA ARG A 61 11.99 -6.39 9.76
C ARG A 61 12.48 -5.07 10.34
N ILE A 62 11.84 -3.94 10.03
CA ILE A 62 12.28 -2.63 10.51
C ILE A 62 11.94 -2.40 11.99
N VAL A 63 10.83 -2.99 12.48
CA VAL A 63 10.40 -2.90 13.89
C VAL A 63 11.50 -3.25 14.90
N PRO A 64 12.16 -4.43 14.84
CA PRO A 64 13.24 -4.74 15.78
C PRO A 64 14.44 -3.80 15.63
N GLN A 65 14.72 -3.28 14.44
CA GLN A 65 15.82 -2.32 14.23
C GLN A 65 15.54 -0.99 14.94
N HIS A 66 14.30 -0.49 14.87
CA HIS A 66 13.90 0.69 15.63
C HIS A 66 13.97 0.44 17.14
N ARG A 67 13.48 -0.69 17.65
CA ARG A 67 13.61 -1.02 19.09
C ARG A 67 15.07 -1.07 19.56
N ILE A 68 15.97 -1.63 18.74
CA ILE A 68 17.42 -1.63 19.03
C ILE A 68 17.95 -0.18 19.06
N SER A 69 17.61 0.64 18.08
CA SER A 69 18.01 2.05 18.04
C SER A 69 17.54 2.81 19.29
N LEU A 70 16.29 2.61 19.72
CA LEU A 70 15.76 3.24 20.94
C LEU A 70 16.50 2.77 22.20
N SER A 71 16.83 1.47 22.28
CA SER A 71 17.63 0.90 23.37
C SER A 71 19.01 1.55 23.47
N LEU A 72 19.67 1.75 22.31
CA LEU A 72 20.98 2.40 22.24
C LEU A 72 20.94 3.87 22.66
N HIS A 73 19.77 4.52 22.56
CA HIS A 73 19.54 5.89 23.04
C HIS A 73 19.01 5.95 24.48
N GLY A 74 19.02 4.84 25.21
CA GLY A 74 18.68 4.78 26.63
C GLY A 74 17.18 4.65 26.93
N ILE A 75 16.33 4.39 25.91
CA ILE A 75 14.93 4.03 26.16
C ILE A 75 14.86 2.60 26.69
N SER A 76 14.18 2.42 27.82
CA SER A 76 14.07 1.12 28.49
C SER A 76 13.36 0.09 27.62
N SER A 77 13.66 -1.19 27.86
CA SER A 77 13.01 -2.31 27.15
C SER A 77 11.48 -2.29 27.25
N ASP A 78 10.95 -1.84 28.39
CA ASP A 78 9.50 -1.78 28.63
C ASP A 78 8.83 -0.74 27.73
N LEU A 79 9.52 0.38 27.47
CA LEU A 79 9.04 1.45 26.60
C LEU A 79 9.28 1.13 25.11
N ASN A 80 10.29 0.34 24.77
CA ASN A 80 10.55 -0.06 23.38
C ASN A 80 9.41 -0.88 22.77
N ASN A 81 8.61 -1.56 23.60
CA ASN A 81 7.41 -2.28 23.15
C ASN A 81 6.29 -1.33 22.66
N ARG A 82 6.40 -0.02 22.90
CA ARG A 82 5.52 1.00 22.30
C ARG A 82 5.74 1.15 20.79
N VAL A 83 6.86 0.66 20.25
CA VAL A 83 6.93 0.34 18.83
C VAL A 83 6.20 -0.99 18.64
N PRO A 84 5.00 -1.04 18.03
CA PRO A 84 4.19 -2.25 18.01
C PRO A 84 4.80 -3.32 17.10
N ASP A 85 4.52 -4.59 17.40
CA ASP A 85 4.93 -5.69 16.52
C ASP A 85 4.25 -5.58 15.15
N CYS A 86 4.99 -5.99 14.11
CA CYS A 86 4.46 -6.10 12.76
C CYS A 86 4.65 -7.52 12.25
N PHE A 87 3.54 -8.23 12.00
CA PHE A 87 3.53 -9.61 11.52
C PHE A 87 3.16 -9.70 10.03
N SER A 88 3.47 -8.67 9.25
CA SER A 88 3.01 -8.56 7.87
C SER A 88 3.53 -9.67 6.96
N ALA A 89 4.78 -10.09 7.09
CA ALA A 89 5.30 -11.19 6.29
C ALA A 89 4.66 -12.53 6.68
N ASP A 90 4.47 -12.75 7.99
CA ASP A 90 3.80 -13.95 8.52
C ASP A 90 2.36 -14.08 8.04
N ARG A 91 1.57 -13.00 8.14
CA ARG A 91 0.15 -13.00 7.78
C ARG A 91 -0.06 -13.13 6.27
N PHE A 92 0.74 -12.45 5.45
CA PHE A 92 0.69 -12.67 4.00
C PHE A 92 1.13 -14.09 3.62
N THR A 93 2.12 -14.66 4.31
CA THR A 93 2.51 -16.06 4.12
C THR A 93 1.34 -17.00 4.42
N GLU A 94 0.64 -16.80 5.54
CA GLU A 94 -0.52 -17.58 5.92
C GLU A 94 -1.64 -17.47 4.89
N ALA A 95 -1.93 -16.26 4.40
CA ALA A 95 -2.91 -16.04 3.34
C ALA A 95 -2.54 -16.76 2.03
N LEU A 96 -1.29 -16.66 1.58
CA LEU A 96 -0.81 -17.35 0.37
C LEU A 96 -0.91 -18.88 0.49
N LEU A 97 -0.50 -19.43 1.64
CA LEU A 97 -0.59 -20.87 1.89
C LEU A 97 -2.04 -21.35 2.04
N SER A 98 -2.92 -20.53 2.63
CA SER A 98 -4.36 -20.80 2.71
C SER A 98 -5.00 -20.82 1.32
N ALA A 99 -4.66 -19.87 0.45
CA ALA A 99 -5.11 -19.86 -0.94
C ALA A 99 -4.67 -21.12 -1.70
N CYS A 100 -3.41 -21.56 -1.52
CA CYS A 100 -2.92 -22.82 -2.08
C CYS A 100 -3.75 -24.03 -1.61
N ARG A 101 -4.11 -24.11 -0.33
CA ARG A 101 -4.96 -25.20 0.19
C ARG A 101 -6.36 -25.16 -0.40
N MET A 102 -6.97 -23.97 -0.46
CA MET A 102 -8.29 -23.78 -1.06
C MET A 102 -8.33 -24.23 -2.53
N TYR A 103 -7.25 -23.94 -3.29
CA TYR A 103 -7.10 -24.43 -4.66
C TYR A 103 -7.09 -25.96 -4.74
N VAL A 104 -6.29 -26.63 -3.90
CA VAL A 104 -6.20 -28.11 -3.88
C VAL A 104 -7.52 -28.75 -3.48
N GLU A 105 -8.22 -28.19 -2.50
CA GLU A 105 -9.55 -28.64 -2.09
C GLU A 105 -10.57 -28.45 -3.22
N ASP A 106 -10.53 -27.33 -3.94
CA ASP A 106 -11.40 -27.09 -5.09
C ASP A 106 -11.15 -28.08 -6.24
N CYS A 107 -9.88 -28.32 -6.59
CA CYS A 107 -9.52 -29.36 -7.54
C CYS A 107 -10.05 -30.73 -7.10
N SER A 108 -9.91 -31.07 -5.81
CA SER A 108 -10.43 -32.33 -5.25
C SER A 108 -11.96 -32.42 -5.37
N ARG A 109 -12.70 -31.34 -5.08
CA ARG A 109 -14.17 -31.30 -5.27
C ARG A 109 -14.58 -31.48 -6.73
N ARG A 110 -13.76 -31.02 -7.67
CA ARG A 110 -13.94 -31.20 -9.12
C ARG A 110 -13.41 -32.54 -9.65
N ASN A 111 -12.97 -33.46 -8.79
CA ASN A 111 -12.34 -34.73 -9.14
C ASN A 111 -11.07 -34.58 -10.01
N LEU A 112 -10.32 -33.50 -9.79
CA LEU A 112 -9.03 -33.25 -10.45
C LEU A 112 -7.88 -33.64 -9.52
N ILE A 113 -6.90 -34.35 -10.06
CA ILE A 113 -5.67 -34.69 -9.35
C ILE A 113 -4.68 -33.53 -9.55
N THR A 114 -4.31 -32.89 -8.45
CA THR A 114 -3.25 -31.88 -8.44
C THR A 114 -1.88 -32.55 -8.39
N SER A 115 -0.93 -31.95 -9.09
CA SER A 115 0.49 -32.25 -9.00
C SER A 115 1.16 -31.41 -7.90
N ASN A 116 2.49 -31.27 -7.93
CA ASN A 116 3.18 -30.36 -7.03
C ASN A 116 2.83 -28.91 -7.39
N ILE A 117 2.03 -28.25 -6.55
CA ILE A 117 1.56 -26.89 -6.81
C ILE A 117 2.63 -25.84 -6.53
N SER A 118 2.55 -24.74 -7.28
CA SER A 118 3.47 -23.60 -7.21
C SER A 118 2.73 -22.29 -6.96
N ILE A 119 3.41 -21.34 -6.33
CA ILE A 119 3.02 -19.93 -6.29
C ILE A 119 3.83 -19.21 -7.38
N LEU A 120 3.15 -18.58 -8.33
CA LEU A 120 3.78 -17.76 -9.35
C LEU A 120 3.84 -16.30 -8.89
N VAL A 121 5.04 -15.79 -8.66
CA VAL A 121 5.26 -14.36 -8.42
C VAL A 121 5.52 -13.68 -9.77
N VAL A 122 4.58 -12.82 -10.19
CA VAL A 122 4.73 -12.06 -11.43
C VAL A 122 5.49 -10.78 -11.11
N VAL A 123 6.69 -10.63 -11.68
CA VAL A 123 7.64 -9.55 -11.33
C VAL A 123 8.03 -8.68 -12.52
N GLY A 124 8.37 -7.42 -12.25
CA GLY A 124 8.93 -6.53 -13.28
C GLY A 124 10.35 -6.96 -13.68
N LYS A 125 10.75 -6.65 -14.93
CA LYS A 125 12.09 -6.99 -15.46
C LYS A 125 13.24 -6.41 -14.62
N ASN A 126 13.05 -5.23 -14.05
CA ASN A 126 14.05 -4.48 -13.28
C ASN A 126 13.52 -4.14 -11.87
N GLU A 127 13.18 -5.15 -11.09
CA GLU A 127 12.66 -4.98 -9.73
C GLU A 127 13.76 -4.48 -8.76
N LYS A 128 13.61 -3.23 -8.27
CA LYS A 128 14.53 -2.62 -7.30
C LYS A 128 14.20 -3.01 -5.86
N ASN A 129 12.95 -3.36 -5.57
CA ASN A 129 12.45 -3.76 -4.25
C ASN A 129 12.41 -5.29 -4.08
N ILE A 130 13.33 -6.02 -4.71
CA ILE A 130 13.35 -7.49 -4.68
C ILE A 130 13.50 -8.03 -3.25
N TYR A 131 14.20 -7.30 -2.38
CA TYR A 131 14.45 -7.72 -1.00
C TYR A 131 13.16 -7.79 -0.16
N ASP A 132 12.15 -6.96 -0.46
CA ASP A 132 10.83 -7.07 0.16
C ASP A 132 10.14 -8.38 -0.22
N GLN A 133 10.14 -8.70 -1.52
CA GLN A 133 9.57 -9.94 -2.03
C GLN A 133 10.30 -11.16 -1.45
N ARG A 134 11.63 -11.11 -1.38
CA ARG A 134 12.46 -12.19 -0.81
C ARG A 134 12.28 -12.33 0.70
N ALA A 135 12.03 -11.25 1.42
CA ALA A 135 11.72 -11.31 2.85
C ALA A 135 10.40 -12.05 3.11
N LEU A 136 9.35 -11.76 2.32
CA LEU A 136 8.08 -12.49 2.37
C LEU A 136 8.26 -13.96 1.98
N ILE A 137 8.88 -14.24 0.84
CA ILE A 137 9.06 -15.62 0.36
C ILE A 137 9.98 -16.42 1.28
N GLY A 138 10.97 -15.78 1.92
CA GLY A 138 11.78 -16.42 2.97
C GLY A 138 10.94 -16.87 4.16
N CYS A 139 10.01 -16.03 4.65
CA CYS A 139 9.06 -16.42 5.69
C CYS A 139 8.21 -17.62 5.25
N LEU A 140 7.71 -17.57 4.01
CA LEU A 140 6.91 -18.63 3.41
C LEU A 140 7.62 -19.98 3.32
N LEU A 141 8.88 -19.98 2.86
CA LEU A 141 9.68 -21.20 2.76
C LEU A 141 10.11 -21.75 4.13
N LEU A 142 10.27 -20.89 5.14
CA LEU A 142 10.49 -21.35 6.52
C LEU A 142 9.25 -22.05 7.10
N LYS A 143 8.04 -21.56 6.80
CA LYS A 143 6.78 -22.20 7.24
C LYS A 143 6.43 -23.45 6.44
N ASN A 144 6.68 -23.45 5.13
CA ASN A 144 6.42 -24.59 4.26
C ASN A 144 7.57 -24.80 3.26
N PRO A 145 8.60 -25.59 3.62
CA PRO A 145 9.76 -25.79 2.75
C PRO A 145 9.49 -26.53 1.43
N LYS A 146 8.30 -27.13 1.28
CA LYS A 146 7.93 -27.93 0.10
C LYS A 146 7.21 -27.13 -0.97
N VAL A 147 6.68 -25.95 -0.64
CA VAL A 147 5.96 -25.13 -1.62
C VAL A 147 6.95 -24.59 -2.65
N ASN A 148 6.63 -24.75 -3.93
CA ASN A 148 7.44 -24.20 -5.00
C ASN A 148 7.04 -22.75 -5.27
N VAL A 149 8.01 -21.89 -5.58
CA VAL A 149 7.79 -20.48 -5.89
C VAL A 149 8.50 -20.14 -7.19
N LEU A 150 7.73 -19.76 -8.20
CA LEU A 150 8.21 -19.34 -9.51
C LEU A 150 8.28 -17.81 -9.59
N TYR A 151 9.25 -17.28 -10.32
CA TYR A 151 9.41 -15.84 -10.54
C TYR A 151 9.54 -15.57 -12.03
N HIS A 152 8.52 -14.96 -12.62
CA HIS A 152 8.55 -14.65 -14.06
C HIS A 152 7.96 -13.28 -14.35
N SER A 153 8.50 -12.63 -15.39
CA SER A 153 7.91 -11.43 -15.97
C SER A 153 6.77 -11.81 -16.91
N PHE A 154 5.91 -10.84 -17.23
CA PHE A 154 4.92 -11.02 -18.29
C PHE A 154 5.56 -11.46 -19.62
N ASP A 155 6.70 -10.86 -19.99
CA ASP A 155 7.46 -11.20 -21.20
C ASP A 155 7.84 -12.68 -21.27
N TYR A 156 8.32 -13.26 -20.17
CA TYR A 156 8.60 -14.70 -20.11
C TYR A 156 7.34 -15.54 -20.25
N LEU A 157 6.27 -15.12 -19.58
CA LEU A 157 5.00 -15.84 -19.54
C LEU A 157 4.30 -15.90 -20.90
N LYS A 158 4.63 -15.01 -21.86
CA LYS A 158 4.15 -15.11 -23.26
C LYS A 158 4.40 -16.48 -23.89
N THR A 159 5.49 -17.14 -23.50
CA THR A 159 5.87 -18.47 -24.04
C THR A 159 5.84 -19.58 -22.98
N GLY A 160 6.00 -19.23 -21.70
CA GLY A 160 6.04 -20.18 -20.59
C GLY A 160 4.67 -20.60 -20.05
N LEU A 161 3.60 -19.83 -20.33
CA LEU A 161 2.26 -20.04 -19.77
C LEU A 161 1.42 -21.03 -20.60
N LYS A 162 0.72 -21.93 -19.91
CA LYS A 162 -0.25 -22.84 -20.51
C LYS A 162 -1.48 -23.00 -19.62
N LEU A 163 -2.66 -23.13 -20.22
CA LEU A 163 -3.87 -23.59 -19.55
C LEU A 163 -4.23 -24.99 -20.03
N ASP A 164 -4.70 -25.84 -19.11
CA ASP A 164 -5.32 -27.11 -19.48
C ASP A 164 -6.81 -26.96 -19.83
N VAL A 165 -7.45 -28.06 -20.21
CA VAL A 165 -8.89 -28.11 -20.56
C VAL A 165 -9.81 -27.74 -19.40
N ASN A 166 -9.32 -27.72 -18.16
CA ASN A 166 -10.05 -27.35 -16.95
C ASN A 166 -9.68 -25.95 -16.45
N SER A 167 -9.02 -25.15 -17.29
CA SER A 167 -8.53 -23.80 -16.98
C SER A 167 -7.56 -23.76 -15.80
N ARG A 168 -6.84 -24.86 -15.53
CA ARG A 168 -5.72 -24.88 -14.57
C ARG A 168 -4.48 -24.30 -15.23
N LEU A 169 -3.76 -23.48 -14.47
CA LEU A 169 -2.58 -22.75 -14.92
C LEU A 169 -1.31 -23.57 -14.75
N PHE A 170 -0.46 -23.59 -15.77
CA PHE A 170 0.85 -24.22 -15.75
C PHE A 170 1.92 -23.26 -16.26
N VAL A 171 3.05 -23.22 -15.57
CA VAL A 171 4.28 -22.51 -16.00
C VAL A 171 5.45 -23.47 -15.81
N ASP A 172 6.28 -23.64 -16.84
CA ASP A 172 7.40 -24.61 -16.82
C ASP A 172 6.99 -26.04 -16.44
N ASN A 173 5.79 -26.44 -16.89
CA ASN A 173 5.12 -27.71 -16.55
C ASN A 173 4.83 -27.89 -15.04
N GLN A 174 4.91 -26.83 -14.24
CA GLN A 174 4.48 -26.81 -12.85
C GLN A 174 3.07 -26.23 -12.75
N GLU A 175 2.18 -26.91 -12.05
CA GLU A 175 0.81 -26.42 -11.78
C GLU A 175 0.87 -25.23 -10.82
N VAL A 176 0.19 -24.14 -11.17
CA VAL A 176 0.17 -22.90 -10.39
C VAL A 176 -1.16 -22.81 -9.66
N ALA A 177 -1.10 -22.74 -8.32
CA ALA A 177 -2.27 -22.58 -7.47
C ALA A 177 -2.59 -21.11 -7.16
N VAL A 178 -1.55 -20.26 -7.09
CA VAL A 178 -1.69 -18.84 -6.74
C VAL A 178 -0.81 -17.99 -7.64
N VAL A 179 -1.38 -16.93 -8.21
CA VAL A 179 -0.65 -15.89 -8.93
C VAL A 179 -0.54 -14.67 -8.02
N TYR A 180 0.69 -14.33 -7.61
CA TYR A 180 1.00 -13.19 -6.75
C TYR A 180 1.63 -12.06 -7.57
N PHE A 181 0.84 -11.06 -7.92
CA PHE A 181 1.30 -9.92 -8.70
C PHE A 181 2.17 -8.96 -7.88
N ARG A 182 3.40 -8.74 -8.35
CA ARG A 182 4.32 -7.67 -7.91
C ARG A 182 4.65 -6.70 -9.05
N THR A 183 3.93 -6.78 -10.15
CA THR A 183 3.94 -5.85 -11.29
C THR A 183 2.54 -5.84 -11.93
N GLY A 184 2.35 -5.10 -13.02
CA GLY A 184 1.06 -5.01 -13.72
C GLY A 184 0.08 -3.99 -13.13
N TYR A 185 0.57 -3.06 -12.30
CA TYR A 185 -0.19 -1.96 -11.72
C TYR A 185 0.10 -0.61 -12.42
N THR A 186 1.01 -0.58 -13.39
CA THR A 186 1.27 0.58 -14.26
C THR A 186 1.16 0.18 -15.72
N PRO A 187 0.76 1.12 -16.62
CA PRO A 187 0.73 0.86 -18.06
C PRO A 187 2.09 0.41 -18.64
N ASP A 188 3.19 0.88 -18.07
CA ASP A 188 4.55 0.54 -18.51
C ASP A 188 4.87 -0.97 -18.38
N ALA A 189 4.10 -1.71 -17.59
CA ALA A 189 4.18 -3.16 -17.52
C ALA A 189 3.59 -3.87 -18.75
N PHE A 190 2.86 -3.15 -19.60
CA PHE A 190 2.13 -3.64 -20.77
C PHE A 190 2.55 -2.91 -22.05
N PRO A 191 3.76 -3.16 -22.58
CA PRO A 191 4.28 -2.47 -23.76
C PRO A 191 3.62 -2.91 -25.07
N ASP A 192 2.91 -4.04 -25.08
CA ASP A 192 2.30 -4.66 -26.26
C ASP A 192 1.04 -5.48 -25.89
N ASP A 193 0.21 -5.80 -26.90
CA ASP A 193 -1.03 -6.56 -26.74
C ASP A 193 -0.78 -7.99 -26.25
N GLU A 194 0.33 -8.62 -26.64
CA GLU A 194 0.69 -9.96 -26.14
C GLU A 194 0.88 -9.97 -24.61
N THR A 195 1.38 -8.87 -24.04
CA THR A 195 1.52 -8.73 -22.59
C THR A 195 0.15 -8.61 -21.90
N TRP A 196 -0.81 -7.94 -22.55
CA TRP A 196 -2.20 -7.92 -22.10
C TRP A 196 -2.85 -9.30 -22.18
N ASP A 197 -2.59 -10.06 -23.25
CA ASP A 197 -3.10 -11.42 -23.40
C ASP A 197 -2.60 -12.35 -22.29
N VAL A 198 -1.32 -12.23 -21.89
CA VAL A 198 -0.79 -12.97 -20.74
C VAL A 198 -1.56 -12.66 -19.47
N LYS A 199 -1.82 -11.37 -19.18
CA LYS A 199 -2.59 -10.96 -18.01
C LYS A 199 -4.02 -11.51 -18.06
N TYR A 200 -4.65 -11.48 -19.24
CA TYR A 200 -5.95 -12.07 -19.45
C TYR A 200 -5.96 -13.59 -19.20
N GLU A 201 -4.98 -14.35 -19.69
CA GLU A 201 -4.92 -15.80 -19.44
C GLU A 201 -4.62 -16.14 -17.97
N LEU A 202 -3.80 -15.33 -17.27
CA LEU A 202 -3.60 -15.46 -15.82
C LEU A 202 -4.92 -15.26 -15.06
N GLU A 203 -5.71 -14.24 -15.43
CA GLU A 203 -6.99 -13.95 -14.79
C GLU A 203 -8.10 -14.93 -15.19
N ARG A 204 -8.11 -15.45 -16.42
CA ARG A 204 -9.12 -16.42 -16.88
C ARG A 204 -8.93 -17.81 -16.29
N SER A 205 -7.72 -18.18 -15.88
CA SER A 205 -7.49 -19.39 -15.07
C SER A 205 -8.37 -19.33 -13.82
N SER A 206 -9.09 -20.42 -13.47
CA SER A 206 -10.32 -20.56 -12.65
C SER A 206 -10.53 -19.73 -11.35
N SER A 207 -10.16 -18.45 -11.31
CA SER A 207 -9.84 -17.71 -10.09
C SER A 207 -10.48 -16.32 -10.02
N TYR A 208 -11.11 -15.80 -11.08
CA TYR A 208 -11.27 -14.34 -11.17
C TYR A 208 -12.65 -13.76 -11.48
N LEU A 209 -13.69 -14.55 -11.78
CA LEU A 209 -14.91 -13.94 -12.33
C LEU A 209 -15.74 -13.02 -11.38
N ASN A 210 -15.37 -12.82 -10.10
CA ASN A 210 -16.17 -12.00 -9.16
C ASN A 210 -15.38 -10.98 -8.31
N ILE A 211 -14.07 -10.74 -8.50
CA ILE A 211 -13.33 -9.77 -7.67
C ILE A 211 -13.80 -8.32 -7.92
N LEU A 212 -14.20 -8.01 -9.17
CA LEU A 212 -14.68 -6.68 -9.53
C LEU A 212 -15.93 -6.24 -8.73
N SER A 213 -16.77 -7.18 -8.28
CA SER A 213 -17.96 -6.87 -7.46
C SER A 213 -17.66 -6.70 -5.97
N THR A 214 -16.42 -6.96 -5.53
CA THR A 214 -15.98 -6.82 -4.12
C THR A 214 -15.21 -5.52 -3.86
N PHE A 215 -14.89 -4.76 -4.92
CA PHE A 215 -14.21 -3.49 -4.79
C PHE A 215 -15.17 -2.39 -4.33
N ALA A 216 -14.73 -1.61 -3.36
CA ALA A 216 -15.35 -0.33 -3.08
C ALA A 216 -15.23 0.57 -4.33
N HIS A 217 -16.34 1.12 -4.80
CA HIS A 217 -16.36 2.07 -5.91
C HIS A 217 -15.49 3.29 -5.56
N GLN A 218 -14.52 3.61 -6.42
CA GLN A 218 -13.72 4.82 -6.30
C GLN A 218 -14.37 5.93 -7.14
N TYR A 219 -14.58 7.08 -6.52
CA TYR A 219 -15.45 8.15 -7.01
C TYR A 219 -14.80 9.02 -8.07
N THR A 220 -15.51 9.21 -9.18
CA THR A 220 -15.13 9.95 -10.38
C THR A 220 -15.78 11.33 -10.41
N LEU A 221 -15.28 12.24 -11.26
CA LEU A 221 -15.91 13.54 -11.55
C LEU A 221 -17.18 13.42 -12.42
N ASP A 222 -18.03 12.42 -12.15
CA ASP A 222 -19.30 12.17 -12.85
C ASP A 222 -20.39 11.56 -11.94
N GLU A 223 -21.62 11.54 -12.46
CA GLU A 223 -22.83 11.11 -11.75
C GLU A 223 -23.08 9.59 -11.86
N GLU A 224 -22.29 8.85 -12.64
CA GLU A 224 -22.59 7.47 -13.04
C GLU A 224 -22.66 6.49 -11.86
N MET A 225 -22.04 6.84 -10.74
CA MET A 225 -21.91 5.96 -9.57
C MET A 225 -22.87 6.31 -8.42
N GLY A 226 -23.57 7.46 -8.45
CA GLY A 226 -24.60 7.83 -7.47
C GLY A 226 -24.13 8.15 -6.04
N ILE A 227 -22.88 8.56 -5.85
CA ILE A 227 -22.30 8.89 -4.51
C ILE A 227 -22.33 10.38 -4.18
N SER A 228 -22.13 11.23 -5.18
CA SER A 228 -22.26 12.68 -5.06
C SER A 228 -23.24 13.16 -6.11
N ASP A 229 -24.14 14.04 -5.72
CA ASP A 229 -25.01 14.69 -6.69
C ASP A 229 -24.24 15.76 -7.48
N SER A 230 -24.81 16.17 -8.61
CA SER A 230 -24.20 17.17 -9.50
C SER A 230 -23.93 18.52 -8.82
N THR A 231 -24.66 18.83 -7.74
CA THR A 231 -24.50 20.07 -6.98
C THR A 231 -23.26 20.00 -6.11
N GLU A 232 -23.02 18.87 -5.43
CA GLU A 232 -21.82 18.64 -4.63
C GLU A 232 -20.56 18.64 -5.51
N ILE A 233 -20.60 17.94 -6.64
CA ILE A 233 -19.49 17.92 -7.60
C ILE A 233 -19.17 19.34 -8.08
N GLN A 234 -20.19 20.11 -8.48
CA GLN A 234 -20.00 21.49 -8.94
C GLN A 234 -19.49 22.41 -7.83
N TYR A 235 -19.96 22.23 -6.60
CA TYR A 235 -19.47 22.97 -5.43
C TYR A 235 -17.99 22.71 -5.19
N VAL A 236 -17.57 21.45 -5.12
CA VAL A 236 -16.17 21.07 -4.86
C VAL A 236 -15.25 21.56 -5.97
N ILE A 237 -15.68 21.49 -7.24
CA ILE A 237 -14.92 22.06 -8.37
C ILE A 237 -14.77 23.57 -8.22
N ASN A 238 -15.86 24.28 -7.96
CA ASN A 238 -15.82 25.74 -7.80
C ASN A 238 -14.94 26.14 -6.61
N ASP A 239 -15.02 25.40 -5.50
CA ASP A 239 -14.19 25.65 -4.34
C ASP A 239 -12.71 25.41 -4.64
N CYS A 240 -12.40 24.32 -5.35
CA CYS A 240 -11.06 24.01 -5.79
C CYS A 240 -10.48 25.09 -6.73
N LEU A 241 -11.28 25.62 -7.65
CA LEU A 241 -10.86 26.71 -8.53
C LEU A 241 -10.55 28.01 -7.77
N LEU A 242 -11.21 28.24 -6.63
CA LEU A 242 -10.95 29.38 -5.75
C LEU A 242 -9.79 29.14 -4.78
N ARG A 243 -9.61 27.89 -4.33
CA ARG A 243 -8.69 27.48 -3.27
C ARG A 243 -7.94 26.21 -3.66
N PRO A 244 -7.10 26.23 -4.72
CA PRO A 244 -6.51 25.02 -5.28
C PRO A 244 -5.56 24.29 -4.33
N ASP A 245 -4.94 25.02 -3.39
CA ASP A 245 -4.03 24.44 -2.40
C ASP A 245 -4.74 23.51 -1.39
N ASN A 246 -6.07 23.58 -1.29
CA ASN A 246 -6.87 22.69 -0.46
C ASN A 246 -7.17 21.35 -1.13
N TYR A 247 -6.69 21.12 -2.36
CA TYR A 247 -7.04 19.96 -3.14
C TYR A 247 -5.82 19.30 -3.79
N VAL A 248 -6.02 18.05 -4.18
CA VAL A 248 -5.14 17.27 -5.06
C VAL A 248 -5.98 16.58 -6.11
N LEU A 249 -5.57 16.66 -7.38
CA LEU A 249 -6.21 15.92 -8.47
C LEU A 249 -5.38 14.69 -8.78
N LYS A 250 -5.98 13.51 -8.67
CA LYS A 250 -5.32 12.21 -8.82
C LYS A 250 -5.83 11.51 -10.07
N PRO A 251 -4.96 11.12 -11.03
CA PRO A 251 -5.35 10.18 -12.07
C PRO A 251 -5.48 8.77 -11.50
N GLN A 252 -6.17 7.87 -12.23
CA GLN A 252 -6.22 6.43 -11.93
C GLN A 252 -4.89 5.73 -12.27
N ARG A 253 -3.79 6.12 -11.60
CA ARG A 253 -2.47 5.50 -11.72
C ARG A 253 -1.90 5.19 -10.35
N GLU A 254 -1.39 3.98 -10.20
CA GLU A 254 -0.67 3.54 -9.01
C GLU A 254 0.84 3.87 -9.12
N GLY A 255 1.54 3.91 -7.97
CA GLY A 255 3.01 3.97 -7.96
C GLY A 255 3.65 5.35 -7.75
N GLY A 256 2.90 6.37 -7.31
CA GLY A 256 3.43 7.70 -6.99
C GLY A 256 3.73 8.59 -8.21
N GLY A 257 3.90 9.90 -7.99
CA GLY A 257 4.37 10.86 -9.00
C GLY A 257 3.38 11.30 -10.07
N ASN A 258 2.10 10.92 -9.99
CA ASN A 258 1.10 11.24 -11.02
C ASN A 258 0.09 12.33 -10.59
N ASN A 259 0.19 12.87 -9.38
CA ASN A 259 -0.79 13.80 -8.82
C ASN A 259 -0.52 15.25 -9.25
N TYR A 260 -1.59 16.03 -9.44
CA TYR A 260 -1.51 17.45 -9.76
C TYR A 260 -1.85 18.31 -8.54
N PHE A 261 -1.12 19.41 -8.36
CA PHE A 261 -1.25 20.34 -7.24
C PHE A 261 -1.29 21.79 -7.72
N GLY A 262 -1.87 22.69 -6.91
CA GLY A 262 -1.81 24.14 -7.13
C GLY A 262 -2.26 24.57 -8.53
N GLU A 263 -1.42 25.34 -9.23
CA GLU A 263 -1.73 25.83 -10.59
C GLU A 263 -1.85 24.71 -11.62
N GLU A 264 -1.01 23.68 -11.55
CA GLU A 264 -1.07 22.54 -12.48
C GLU A 264 -2.39 21.77 -12.34
N LEU A 265 -2.89 21.65 -11.11
CA LEU A 265 -4.22 21.11 -10.84
C LEU A 265 -5.29 21.91 -11.57
N VAL A 266 -5.30 23.24 -11.40
CA VAL A 266 -6.31 24.11 -12.01
C VAL A 266 -6.28 24.02 -13.53
N GLN A 267 -5.08 24.02 -14.13
CA GLN A 267 -4.91 23.90 -15.58
C GLN A 267 -5.44 22.56 -16.08
N LYS A 268 -5.05 21.45 -15.43
CA LYS A 268 -5.50 20.11 -15.82
C LYS A 268 -7.00 19.95 -15.63
N LEU A 269 -7.55 20.38 -14.49
CA LEU A 269 -8.99 20.34 -14.22
C LEU A 269 -9.78 21.07 -15.30
N LYS A 270 -9.41 22.31 -15.63
CA LYS A 270 -10.05 23.08 -16.72
C LYS A 270 -9.96 22.38 -18.08
N SER A 271 -8.85 21.72 -18.38
CA SER A 271 -8.68 20.99 -19.65
C SER A 271 -9.55 19.73 -19.76
N ILE A 272 -9.94 19.11 -18.64
CA ILE A 272 -10.68 17.83 -18.67
C ILE A 272 -12.18 17.99 -18.45
N MET A 273 -12.65 19.11 -17.89
CA MET A 273 -14.05 19.28 -17.45
C MET A 273 -15.11 18.98 -18.52
N ASN A 274 -14.83 19.33 -19.78
CA ASN A 274 -15.73 19.12 -20.92
C ASN A 274 -15.43 17.86 -21.74
N HIS A 275 -14.56 16.98 -21.23
CA HIS A 275 -14.11 15.78 -21.92
C HIS A 275 -14.52 14.51 -21.17
N SER A 276 -14.71 13.43 -21.92
CA SER A 276 -14.97 12.10 -21.35
C SER A 276 -13.81 11.58 -20.49
N GLU A 277 -12.61 12.16 -20.61
CA GLU A 277 -11.45 11.78 -19.80
C GLU A 277 -11.54 12.23 -18.33
N ARG A 278 -12.48 13.12 -17.97
CA ARG A 278 -12.66 13.58 -16.58
C ARG A 278 -12.88 12.42 -15.59
N LYS A 279 -13.49 11.33 -16.05
CA LYS A 279 -13.74 10.11 -15.27
C LYS A 279 -12.47 9.37 -14.86
N LEU A 280 -11.33 9.70 -15.47
CA LEU A 280 -10.03 9.11 -15.13
C LEU A 280 -9.38 9.81 -13.95
N TYR A 281 -10.05 10.81 -13.36
CA TYR A 281 -9.51 11.64 -12.29
C TYR A 281 -10.43 11.70 -11.08
N VAL A 282 -9.80 11.83 -9.91
CA VAL A 282 -10.43 12.04 -8.62
C VAL A 282 -9.92 13.35 -8.04
N LEU A 283 -10.83 14.26 -7.71
CA LEU A 283 -10.50 15.48 -6.96
C LEU A 283 -10.67 15.19 -5.47
N MET A 284 -9.59 15.28 -4.70
CA MET A 284 -9.56 14.93 -3.28
C MET A 284 -9.14 16.13 -2.45
N GLU A 285 -9.77 16.32 -1.29
CA GLU A 285 -9.30 17.29 -0.30
C GLU A 285 -7.86 16.97 0.13
N ARG A 286 -7.03 18.00 0.19
CA ARG A 286 -5.65 17.88 0.64
C ARG A 286 -5.62 17.69 2.14
N ILE A 287 -5.09 16.55 2.56
CA ILE A 287 -4.83 16.27 3.98
C ILE A 287 -3.79 17.27 4.49
N GLN A 288 -4.06 17.88 5.64
CA GLN A 288 -3.12 18.71 6.40
C GLN A 288 -2.33 17.81 7.37
N PRO A 289 -1.15 17.31 7.00
CA PRO A 289 -0.41 16.36 7.84
C PRO A 289 0.03 16.99 9.15
N TYR A 290 0.12 16.18 10.20
CA TYR A 290 0.97 16.51 11.33
C TYR A 290 2.44 16.54 10.88
N ILE A 291 3.14 17.63 11.16
CA ILE A 291 4.53 17.87 10.78
C ILE A 291 5.40 17.75 12.02
N PHE A 292 6.49 17.01 11.90
CA PHE A 292 7.48 16.83 12.96
C PHE A 292 8.89 16.94 12.40
N GLU A 293 9.88 17.07 13.27
CA GLU A 293 11.28 17.11 12.88
C GLU A 293 11.94 15.74 13.08
N ASN A 294 12.63 15.24 12.06
CA ASN A 294 13.38 13.98 12.14
C ASN A 294 14.52 13.96 11.12
N SER A 295 15.43 13.00 11.26
CA SER A 295 16.55 12.76 10.36
C SER A 295 16.36 11.47 9.57
N ILE A 296 16.76 11.47 8.29
CA ILE A 296 16.69 10.29 7.42
C ILE A 296 18.09 9.69 7.26
N LEU A 297 18.19 8.38 7.50
CA LEU A 297 19.37 7.61 7.14
C LEU A 297 19.22 7.05 5.73
N ASN A 298 20.10 7.44 4.81
CA ASN A 298 20.17 6.91 3.45
C ASN A 298 21.63 6.71 3.01
N SER A 299 21.84 6.23 1.77
CA SER A 299 23.18 5.95 1.24
C SER A 299 24.10 7.18 1.16
N THR A 300 23.54 8.39 1.09
CA THR A 300 24.30 9.65 1.09
C THR A 300 24.61 10.16 2.50
N SER A 301 23.89 9.69 3.53
CA SER A 301 24.13 10.02 4.94
C SER A 301 25.42 9.41 5.48
N ALA A 302 26.03 8.45 4.79
CA ALA A 302 27.29 7.82 5.21
C ALA A 302 28.52 8.75 5.07
N SER A 303 28.39 9.88 4.37
CA SER A 303 29.48 10.82 4.07
C SER A 303 29.25 12.26 4.57
N GLY A 304 28.20 12.53 5.35
CA GLY A 304 27.87 13.90 5.81
C GLY A 304 27.02 13.95 7.08
N GLU A 305 26.79 15.16 7.59
CA GLU A 305 25.95 15.43 8.78
C GLU A 305 24.49 14.99 8.54
N LEU A 306 23.88 14.37 9.55
CA LEU A 306 22.46 14.04 9.56
C LEU A 306 21.64 15.33 9.67
N ASN A 307 21.14 15.81 8.53
CA ASN A 307 20.29 17.00 8.51
C ASN A 307 18.89 16.67 9.04
N VAL A 308 18.49 17.41 10.07
CA VAL A 308 17.10 17.42 10.56
C VAL A 308 16.22 18.07 9.50
N LYS A 309 15.10 17.42 9.19
CA LYS A 309 14.11 17.89 8.22
C LYS A 309 12.72 17.90 8.84
N LYS A 310 11.85 18.74 8.29
CA LYS A 310 10.40 18.64 8.52
C LYS A 310 9.88 17.45 7.75
N MET A 311 9.19 16.57 8.45
CA MET A 311 8.73 15.28 7.96
C MET A 311 7.22 15.16 8.09
N VAL A 312 6.64 14.33 7.23
CA VAL A 312 5.25 13.89 7.30
C VAL A 312 5.21 12.38 7.16
N THR A 313 4.17 11.77 7.71
CA THR A 313 4.07 10.32 7.81
C THR A 313 2.73 9.76 7.32
N GLU A 314 2.83 8.64 6.62
CA GLU A 314 1.71 7.85 6.11
C GLU A 314 1.69 6.48 6.80
N LEU A 315 0.64 6.25 7.61
CA LEU A 315 0.33 4.94 8.15
C LEU A 315 -0.41 4.10 7.09
N GLY A 316 0.19 2.99 6.71
CA GLY A 316 -0.42 1.90 5.97
C GLY A 316 -0.84 0.78 6.92
N ILE A 317 -2.08 0.31 6.76
CA ILE A 317 -2.59 -0.86 7.47
C ILE A 317 -2.78 -1.96 6.44
N PHE A 318 -2.10 -3.09 6.66
CA PHE A 318 -2.26 -4.23 5.80
C PHE A 318 -3.48 -5.04 6.20
N GLY A 319 -4.22 -5.52 5.21
CA GLY A 319 -5.25 -6.53 5.36
C GLY A 319 -5.04 -7.66 4.37
N ALA A 320 -5.40 -8.88 4.77
CA ALA A 320 -5.51 -10.02 3.88
C ALA A 320 -6.96 -10.48 3.87
N ILE A 321 -7.49 -10.76 2.69
CA ILE A 321 -8.83 -11.32 2.51
C ILE A 321 -8.74 -12.50 1.53
N LEU A 322 -9.37 -13.62 1.89
CA LEU A 322 -9.63 -14.74 0.99
C LEU A 322 -11.14 -14.94 0.94
N ALA A 323 -11.70 -14.81 -0.25
CA ALA A 323 -13.13 -14.96 -0.48
C ALA A 323 -13.38 -15.75 -1.76
N CYS A 324 -14.49 -16.47 -1.80
CA CYS A 324 -15.01 -17.11 -3.01
C CYS A 324 -16.52 -16.87 -3.07
N LYS A 325 -16.97 -16.17 -4.13
CA LYS A 325 -18.36 -15.73 -4.27
C LYS A 325 -18.80 -14.93 -3.03
N ASP A 326 -19.80 -15.42 -2.30
CA ASP A 326 -20.39 -14.76 -1.13
C ASP A 326 -19.77 -15.22 0.20
N GLU A 327 -18.78 -16.12 0.15
CA GLU A 327 -18.13 -16.68 1.34
C GLU A 327 -16.76 -16.07 1.57
N ILE A 328 -16.52 -15.60 2.80
CA ILE A 328 -15.23 -15.08 3.27
C ILE A 328 -14.58 -16.15 4.13
N PHE A 329 -13.42 -16.64 3.71
CA PHE A 329 -12.63 -17.66 4.39
C PHE A 329 -11.56 -17.06 5.31
N LEU A 330 -11.10 -15.86 4.99
CA LEU A 330 -10.12 -15.11 5.76
C LEU A 330 -10.39 -13.62 5.57
N ASN A 331 -10.39 -12.84 6.65
CA ASN A 331 -10.46 -11.38 6.62
C ASN A 331 -9.78 -10.85 7.89
N GLU A 332 -8.50 -10.52 7.78
CA GLU A 332 -7.66 -10.27 8.95
C GLU A 332 -6.74 -9.06 8.77
N PHE A 333 -6.55 -8.33 9.87
CA PHE A 333 -5.45 -7.39 10.00
C PHE A 333 -4.11 -8.12 9.84
N SER A 334 -3.27 -7.61 8.94
CA SER A 334 -2.04 -8.24 8.50
C SER A 334 -0.81 -7.38 8.77
N GLY A 335 -0.82 -6.59 9.84
CA GLY A 335 0.30 -5.73 10.22
C GLY A 335 0.19 -4.30 9.70
N HIS A 336 1.26 -3.54 9.89
CA HIS A 336 1.29 -2.12 9.59
C HIS A 336 2.59 -1.73 8.89
N LEU A 337 2.54 -0.60 8.20
CA LEU A 337 3.67 0.05 7.55
C LEU A 337 3.61 1.52 7.91
N LEU A 338 4.75 2.11 8.25
CA LEU A 338 4.86 3.54 8.35
C LEU A 338 5.84 4.02 7.29
N ARG A 339 5.41 5.00 6.47
CA ARG A 339 6.27 5.66 5.48
C ARG A 339 6.41 7.12 5.89
N SER A 340 7.64 7.59 6.01
CA SER A 340 7.92 8.98 6.34
C SER A 340 8.65 9.66 5.18
N LYS A 341 8.34 10.92 4.89
CA LYS A 341 8.95 11.70 3.81
C LYS A 341 9.15 13.16 4.21
N PRO A 342 10.14 13.86 3.64
CA PRO A 342 10.28 15.30 3.84
C PRO A 342 9.03 16.05 3.39
N LEU A 343 8.66 17.11 4.10
CA LEU A 343 7.48 17.94 3.81
C LEU A 343 7.53 18.53 2.40
N GLU A 344 8.72 18.89 1.92
CA GLU A 344 8.95 19.43 0.58
C GLU A 344 8.75 18.39 -0.54
N SER A 345 8.64 17.11 -0.20
CA SER A 345 8.46 16.05 -1.18
C SER A 345 6.98 15.82 -1.50
N ASN A 346 6.61 16.15 -2.74
CA ASN A 346 5.29 15.83 -3.27
C ASN A 346 5.10 14.33 -3.55
N GLU A 347 6.19 13.54 -3.55
CA GLU A 347 6.17 12.10 -3.84
C GLU A 347 6.53 11.26 -2.60
N GLY A 348 5.84 10.13 -2.42
CA GLY A 348 6.06 9.21 -1.28
C GLY A 348 6.91 7.98 -1.60
N GLY A 349 7.49 7.89 -2.80
CA GLY A 349 8.18 6.69 -3.27
C GLY A 349 9.50 6.44 -2.53
N ILE A 350 9.52 5.45 -1.62
CA ILE A 350 10.73 5.06 -0.87
C ILE A 350 11.83 4.58 -1.82
N VAL A 351 11.49 3.70 -2.77
CA VAL A 351 12.45 3.14 -3.74
C VAL A 351 12.95 4.20 -4.73
N ALA A 352 12.17 5.26 -4.95
CA ALA A 352 12.56 6.41 -5.76
C ALA A 352 13.45 7.41 -4.99
N GLY A 353 13.65 7.21 -3.68
CA GLY A 353 14.52 8.03 -2.83
C GLY A 353 13.81 9.22 -2.17
N TYR A 354 12.48 9.30 -2.25
CA TYR A 354 11.71 10.42 -1.73
C TYR A 354 11.21 10.23 -0.29
N GLY A 355 11.27 9.00 0.24
CA GLY A 355 10.85 8.67 1.60
C GLY A 355 11.65 7.53 2.23
N CYS A 356 11.33 7.21 3.48
CA CYS A 356 11.94 6.12 4.24
C CYS A 356 10.88 5.20 4.87
N LEU A 357 11.30 3.97 5.17
CA LEU A 357 10.54 3.06 6.04
C LEU A 357 10.67 3.52 7.48
N ASP A 358 9.59 3.46 8.22
CA ASP A 358 9.49 3.93 9.59
C ASP A 358 8.68 2.92 10.45
N SER A 359 8.55 3.15 11.75
CA SER A 359 7.61 2.42 12.63
C SER A 359 6.94 3.38 13.61
N PRO A 360 5.66 3.15 13.94
CA PRO A 360 4.98 4.01 14.89
C PRO A 360 5.56 3.79 16.29
N PHE A 361 5.62 4.87 17.08
CA PHE A 361 5.82 4.80 18.53
C PHE A 361 4.51 5.24 19.17
N LEU A 362 3.85 4.33 19.89
CA LEU A 362 2.54 4.60 20.51
C LEU A 362 2.71 5.50 21.74
N VAL A 363 1.83 6.50 21.84
CA VAL A 363 1.88 7.61 22.81
C VAL A 363 0.55 7.83 23.50
#